data_AF-A0A2P4SDE1-F1
#
_entry.id   AF-A0A2P4SDE1-F1
#
_cell.length_a   1.000
_cell.length_b   1.000
_cell.length_c   1.000
_cell.angle_alpha   90.00
_cell.angle_beta   90.00
_cell.angle_gamma   90.00
#
_symmetry.space_group_name_H-M   'P 1'
#
loop_
_entity.id
_entity.type
_entity.pdbx_description
1 polymer ?
#
loop_
_entity_poly.entity_id
_entity_poly.type
_entity_poly.pdbx_seq_one_letter_code
_entity_poly.pdbx_strand_id
1 'polypeptide(L)'
;MAAQALGRALVSAKWLSEAVRAGRVGAGLRVLDASWYPPQERNARQEFRERHIPGASFFDIEECRDKSSPYDFMLPSEAHFADYVGRLGVSNDTHVVVYDGDELGTFYAPRAWWMFRAFGHREVSVLNGGFKNWVKEGHPVTAEPSQPAQAVFKAKLDKTLLKTFEEMMENVGSKKFQVVDSRPAGRFQGTELDQ
;
A
#
# COMPACT_ATOMS: atom_id res chain seq x y z
N MET A 1 7.64 28.23 0.82
CA MET A 1 7.27 26.81 0.95
C MET A 1 6.12 26.73 1.93
N ALA A 2 4.89 26.54 1.46
CA ALA A 2 3.76 26.36 2.37
C ALA A 2 3.98 25.06 3.15
N ALA A 3 3.97 25.13 4.48
CA ALA A 3 3.98 23.95 5.34
C ALA A 3 2.76 23.10 4.96
N GLN A 4 3.02 21.98 4.31
CA GLN A 4 1.98 21.11 3.80
C GLN A 4 1.49 20.28 4.99
N ALA A 5 0.24 20.47 5.40
CA ALA A 5 -0.34 19.72 6.50
C ALA A 5 -0.23 18.21 6.20
N LEU A 6 0.44 17.49 7.08
CA LEU A 6 0.61 16.04 6.96
C LEU A 6 -0.74 15.38 7.29
N GLY A 7 -1.32 14.66 6.32
CA GLY A 7 -2.45 13.78 6.59
C GLY A 7 -2.08 12.70 7.61
N ARG A 8 -3.08 12.13 8.30
CA ARG A 8 -2.86 11.09 9.30
C ARG A 8 -2.35 9.82 8.63
N ALA A 9 -1.05 9.54 8.70
CA ALA A 9 -0.45 8.36 8.05
C ALA A 9 -0.76 7.03 8.75
N LEU A 10 -1.16 7.05 10.03
CA LEU A 10 -1.45 5.83 10.80
C LEU A 10 -2.84 5.87 11.42
N VAL A 11 -3.60 4.79 11.27
CA VAL A 11 -4.84 4.53 12.01
C VAL A 11 -4.66 3.32 12.93
N SER A 12 -5.36 3.30 14.06
CA SER A 12 -5.34 2.15 14.98
C SER A 12 -6.38 1.09 14.59
N ALA A 13 -6.14 -0.16 14.99
CA ALA A 13 -7.12 -1.23 14.86
C ALA A 13 -8.46 -0.88 15.53
N LYS A 14 -8.43 -0.28 16.73
CA LYS A 14 -9.63 0.23 17.40
C LYS A 14 -10.42 1.21 16.53
N TRP A 15 -9.78 2.23 15.96
CA TRP A 15 -10.45 3.23 15.12
C TRP A 15 -11.11 2.60 13.89
N LEU A 16 -10.40 1.68 13.22
CA LEU A 16 -10.93 1.01 12.04
C LEU A 16 -12.06 0.03 12.40
N SER A 17 -11.95 -0.69 13.53
CA SER A 17 -13.00 -1.57 14.04
C SER A 17 -14.28 -0.81 14.37
N GLU A 18 -14.18 0.36 14.98
CA GLU A 18 -15.32 1.27 15.19
C GLU A 18 -15.92 1.74 13.86
N ALA A 19 -15.10 2.01 12.83
CA ALA A 19 -15.58 2.37 11.50
C ALA A 19 -16.32 1.21 10.81
N VAL A 20 -15.80 0.00 10.90
CA VAL A 20 -16.42 -1.22 10.37
C VAL A 20 -17.77 -1.47 11.07
N ARG A 21 -17.81 -1.43 12.40
CA ARG A 21 -19.05 -1.64 13.19
C ARG A 21 -20.11 -0.58 12.90
N ALA A 22 -19.69 0.65 12.61
CA ALA A 22 -20.59 1.74 12.24
C ALA A 22 -21.00 1.71 10.75
N GLY A 23 -20.59 0.71 9.97
CA GLY A 23 -20.93 0.62 8.54
C GLY A 23 -20.30 1.72 7.68
N ARG A 24 -19.17 2.30 8.11
CA ARG A 24 -18.52 3.42 7.41
C ARG A 24 -17.66 2.99 6.21
N VAL A 25 -17.33 1.70 6.10
CA VAL A 25 -16.57 1.19 4.94
C VAL A 25 -17.46 1.25 3.68
N GLY A 26 -17.05 2.03 2.69
CA GLY A 26 -17.85 2.40 1.52
C GLY A 26 -17.15 3.47 0.68
N ALA A 27 -17.89 4.32 -0.02
CA ALA A 27 -17.32 5.33 -0.92
C ALA A 27 -16.37 6.33 -0.22
N GLY A 28 -16.64 6.68 1.04
CA GLY A 28 -15.82 7.60 1.83
C GLY A 28 -14.65 6.94 2.58
N LEU A 29 -14.65 5.61 2.74
CA LEU A 29 -13.59 4.86 3.42
C LEU A 29 -13.42 3.49 2.77
N ARG A 30 -12.28 3.26 2.11
CA ARG A 30 -11.93 1.95 1.54
C ARG A 30 -10.79 1.34 2.33
N VAL A 31 -10.88 0.03 2.57
CA VAL A 31 -9.84 -0.75 3.25
C VAL A 31 -9.24 -1.69 2.23
N LEU A 32 -7.91 -1.72 2.15
CA LEU A 32 -7.18 -2.52 1.17
C LEU A 32 -6.17 -3.44 1.86
N ASP A 33 -6.24 -4.73 1.55
CA ASP A 33 -5.20 -5.70 1.89
C ASP A 33 -4.14 -5.67 0.80
N ALA A 34 -2.95 -5.17 1.12
CA ALA A 34 -1.82 -5.06 0.20
C ALA A 34 -0.77 -6.16 0.43
N SER A 35 -1.16 -7.29 1.02
CA SER A 35 -0.25 -8.40 1.28
C SER A 35 0.37 -8.94 -0.02
N TRP A 36 1.67 -9.13 0.00
CA TRP A 36 2.41 -9.90 -1.01
C TRP A 36 3.52 -10.66 -0.29
N TYR A 37 3.75 -11.90 -0.74
CA TYR A 37 4.82 -12.76 -0.28
C TYR A 37 5.40 -13.49 -1.50
N PRO A 38 6.66 -13.95 -1.44
CA PRO A 38 7.19 -14.87 -2.43
C PRO A 38 6.25 -16.08 -2.59
N PRO A 39 5.90 -16.50 -3.82
CA PRO A 39 4.92 -17.57 -4.04
C PRO A 39 5.27 -18.92 -3.40
N GLN A 40 6.55 -19.17 -3.10
CA GLN A 40 6.98 -20.40 -2.44
C GLN A 40 6.74 -20.39 -0.92
N GLU A 41 6.49 -19.21 -0.34
CA GLU A 41 6.30 -19.01 1.11
C GLU A 41 4.82 -19.00 1.47
N ARG A 42 4.04 -18.09 0.87
CA ARG A 42 2.65 -17.82 1.24
C ARG A 42 1.82 -17.35 0.06
N ASN A 43 0.51 -17.61 0.09
CA ASN A 43 -0.43 -17.17 -0.94
C ASN A 43 -1.33 -16.05 -0.41
N ALA A 44 -0.88 -14.80 -0.53
CA ALA A 44 -1.57 -13.62 -0.02
C ALA A 44 -3.03 -13.52 -0.50
N ARG A 45 -3.28 -13.83 -1.77
CA ARG A 45 -4.63 -13.76 -2.36
C ARG A 45 -5.56 -14.83 -1.79
N GLN A 46 -5.05 -16.03 -1.55
CA GLN A 46 -5.82 -17.09 -0.90
C GLN A 46 -6.10 -16.75 0.56
N GLU A 47 -5.09 -16.30 1.31
CA GLU A 47 -5.25 -15.89 2.70
C GLU A 47 -6.30 -14.78 2.86
N PHE A 48 -6.29 -13.78 1.98
CA PHE A 48 -7.32 -12.74 1.92
C PHE A 48 -8.71 -13.34 1.72
N ARG A 49 -8.89 -14.27 0.76
CA ARG A 49 -10.20 -14.90 0.51
C ARG A 49 -10.72 -15.67 1.72
N GLU A 50 -9.82 -16.28 2.49
CA GLU A 50 -10.19 -17.03 3.68
C GLU A 50 -10.53 -16.10 4.85
N ARG A 51 -9.74 -15.04 5.06
CA ARG A 51 -9.94 -14.07 6.14
C ARG A 51 -9.42 -12.68 5.77
N HIS A 52 -10.30 -11.69 5.82
CA HIS A 52 -9.95 -10.28 5.68
C HIS A 52 -10.83 -9.37 6.54
N ILE A 53 -10.46 -8.09 6.63
CA ILE A 53 -11.28 -7.08 7.33
C ILE A 53 -12.61 -6.87 6.56
N PRO A 54 -13.78 -6.86 7.21
CA PRO A 54 -15.06 -6.70 6.52
C PRO A 54 -15.11 -5.47 5.61
N GLY A 55 -15.50 -5.68 4.35
CA GLY A 55 -15.59 -4.64 3.32
C GLY A 55 -14.27 -4.30 2.62
N ALA A 56 -13.15 -4.93 3.03
CA ALA A 56 -11.85 -4.73 2.41
C ALA A 56 -11.76 -5.36 1.01
N SER A 57 -10.92 -4.79 0.16
CA SER A 57 -10.56 -5.37 -1.14
C SER A 57 -9.08 -5.76 -1.16
N PHE A 58 -8.72 -6.75 -1.99
CA PHE A 58 -7.32 -7.11 -2.19
C PHE A 58 -6.65 -6.17 -3.19
N PHE A 59 -5.56 -5.52 -2.77
CA PHE A 59 -4.66 -4.74 -3.60
C PHE A 59 -3.49 -5.64 -4.01
N ASP A 60 -3.55 -6.11 -5.25
CA ASP A 60 -2.54 -6.95 -5.87
C ASP A 60 -1.45 -6.10 -6.54
N ILE A 61 -0.26 -6.07 -5.94
CA ILE A 61 0.88 -5.35 -6.47
C ILE A 61 1.46 -5.95 -7.75
N GLU A 62 1.21 -7.24 -8.03
CA GLU A 62 1.60 -7.86 -9.31
C GLU A 62 0.74 -7.35 -10.46
N GLU A 63 -0.50 -6.98 -10.18
CA GLU A 63 -1.40 -6.36 -11.16
C GLU A 63 -1.17 -4.85 -11.24
N CYS A 64 -1.00 -4.17 -10.10
CA CYS A 64 -0.83 -2.72 -10.03
C CYS A 64 0.63 -2.27 -10.21
N ARG A 65 1.30 -2.76 -11.25
CA ARG A 65 2.68 -2.38 -11.61
C ARG A 65 2.86 -2.18 -13.11
N ASP A 66 4.00 -1.63 -13.51
CA ASP A 66 4.44 -1.70 -14.90
C ASP A 66 4.96 -3.11 -15.20
N LYS A 67 4.18 -3.87 -15.97
CA LYS A 67 4.52 -5.23 -16.40
C LYS A 67 5.45 -5.27 -17.62
N SER A 68 5.69 -4.13 -18.27
CA SER A 68 6.61 -4.01 -19.41
C SER A 68 8.06 -3.77 -18.98
N SER A 69 8.26 -3.30 -17.75
CA SER A 69 9.57 -3.09 -17.15
C SER A 69 10.31 -4.42 -16.94
N PRO A 70 11.63 -4.48 -17.21
CA PRO A 70 12.47 -5.62 -16.84
C PRO A 70 12.81 -5.65 -15.33
N TYR A 71 12.44 -4.61 -14.58
CA TYR A 71 12.66 -4.46 -13.14
C TYR A 71 11.38 -4.71 -12.34
N ASP A 72 11.55 -5.20 -11.10
CA ASP A 72 10.46 -5.60 -10.22
C ASP A 72 9.69 -4.41 -9.63
N PHE A 73 8.38 -4.61 -9.42
CA PHE A 73 7.47 -3.70 -8.71
C PHE A 73 7.51 -2.22 -9.14
N MET A 74 7.83 -1.94 -10.40
CA MET A 74 7.85 -0.57 -10.94
C MET A 74 6.46 0.07 -10.89
N LEU A 75 6.43 1.38 -10.65
CA LEU A 75 5.18 2.13 -10.66
C LEU A 75 4.46 1.94 -12.01
N PRO A 76 3.14 1.69 -12.02
CA PRO A 76 2.37 1.69 -13.25
C PRO A 76 2.24 3.12 -13.82
N SER A 77 1.66 3.25 -15.01
CA SER A 77 1.28 4.56 -15.54
C SER A 77 0.16 5.19 -14.69
N GLU A 78 0.00 6.52 -14.77
CA GLU A 78 -1.10 7.24 -14.10
C GLU A 78 -2.46 6.64 -14.46
N ALA A 79 -2.70 6.36 -15.75
CA ALA A 79 -3.94 5.79 -16.24
C ALA A 79 -4.18 4.37 -15.68
N HIS A 80 -3.14 3.53 -15.63
CA HIS A 80 -3.26 2.18 -15.09
C HIS A 80 -3.54 2.21 -13.58
N PHE A 81 -2.81 3.03 -12.81
CA PHE A 81 -3.10 3.17 -11.37
C PHE A 81 -4.54 3.66 -11.13
N ALA A 82 -4.96 4.70 -11.85
CA ALA A 82 -6.29 5.27 -11.73
C ALA A 82 -7.41 4.26 -12.01
N ASP A 83 -7.29 3.50 -13.10
CA ASP A 83 -8.25 2.47 -13.45
C ASP A 83 -8.25 1.33 -12.42
N TYR A 84 -7.07 0.88 -11.99
CA TYR A 84 -6.92 -0.18 -11.00
C TYR A 84 -7.62 0.15 -9.67
N VAL A 85 -7.30 1.30 -9.07
CA VAL A 85 -7.87 1.69 -7.76
C VAL A 85 -9.34 2.11 -7.89
N GLY A 86 -9.74 2.66 -9.04
CA GLY A 86 -11.15 2.94 -9.35
C GLY A 86 -12.00 1.67 -9.33
N ARG A 87 -11.49 0.55 -9.86
CA ARG A 87 -12.13 -0.77 -9.77
C ARG A 87 -12.26 -1.29 -8.34
N LEU A 88 -11.43 -0.81 -7.40
CA LEU A 88 -11.53 -1.10 -5.97
C LEU A 88 -12.46 -0.13 -5.21
N GLY A 89 -13.17 0.74 -5.93
CA GLY A 89 -14.11 1.73 -5.40
C GLY A 89 -13.43 2.94 -4.75
N VAL A 90 -12.18 3.23 -5.11
CA VAL A 90 -11.45 4.40 -4.60
C VAL A 90 -11.64 5.58 -5.54
N SER A 91 -12.13 6.70 -5.00
CA SER A 91 -12.18 8.00 -5.65
C SER A 91 -11.12 8.94 -5.08
N ASN A 92 -10.96 10.14 -5.65
CA ASN A 92 -10.04 11.12 -5.08
C ASN A 92 -10.45 11.64 -3.68
N ASP A 93 -11.72 11.48 -3.28
CA ASP A 93 -12.27 11.93 -1.98
C ASP A 93 -12.33 10.81 -0.93
N THR A 94 -11.97 9.58 -1.32
CA THR A 94 -12.01 8.40 -0.46
C THR A 94 -10.85 8.41 0.53
N HIS A 95 -11.08 8.16 1.82
CA HIS A 95 -9.99 7.81 2.74
C HIS A 95 -9.61 6.35 2.52
N VAL A 96 -8.36 6.08 2.14
CA VAL A 96 -7.84 4.73 1.96
C VAL A 96 -7.08 4.27 3.21
N VAL A 97 -7.43 3.09 3.74
CA VAL A 97 -6.64 2.42 4.77
C VAL A 97 -6.04 1.15 4.20
N VAL A 98 -4.71 1.09 4.14
CA VAL A 98 -3.96 -0.08 3.67
C VAL A 98 -3.43 -0.88 4.86
N TYR A 99 -3.44 -2.20 4.75
CA TYR A 99 -2.81 -3.11 5.70
C TYR A 99 -2.18 -4.30 4.96
N ASP A 100 -1.37 -5.09 5.67
CA ASP A 100 -0.89 -6.38 5.20
C ASP A 100 -0.89 -7.40 6.36
N GLY A 101 -0.73 -8.68 6.00
CA GLY A 101 -0.71 -9.81 6.92
C GLY A 101 0.68 -10.27 7.34
N ASP A 102 1.68 -9.40 7.26
CA ASP A 102 3.05 -9.73 7.66
C ASP A 102 3.15 -10.01 9.17
N GLU A 103 4.06 -10.90 9.55
CA GLU A 103 4.22 -11.32 10.95
C GLU A 103 4.83 -10.25 11.85
N LEU A 104 5.57 -9.27 11.31
CA LEU A 104 6.03 -8.11 12.08
C LEU A 104 4.96 -7.02 12.17
N GLY A 105 3.87 -7.16 11.41
CA GLY A 105 2.71 -6.28 11.38
C GLY A 105 2.71 -5.29 10.23
N THR A 106 3.79 -5.20 9.44
CA THR A 106 3.80 -4.45 8.19
C THR A 106 4.98 -4.83 7.29
N PHE A 107 4.73 -4.94 5.98
CA PHE A 107 5.76 -5.10 4.95
C PHE A 107 5.38 -4.40 3.62
N TYR A 108 4.29 -4.79 2.96
CA TYR A 108 3.84 -4.20 1.67
C TYR A 108 2.83 -3.05 1.81
N ALA A 109 2.12 -2.91 2.94
CA ALA A 109 1.20 -1.80 3.15
C ALA A 109 1.85 -0.41 2.99
N PRO A 110 3.10 -0.16 3.47
CA PRO A 110 3.78 1.12 3.25
C PRO A 110 4.07 1.38 1.78
N ARG A 111 4.31 0.33 0.97
CA ARG A 111 4.46 0.46 -0.49
C ARG A 111 3.18 0.96 -1.13
N ALA A 112 2.03 0.34 -0.82
CA ALA A 112 0.74 0.79 -1.32
C ALA A 112 0.40 2.23 -0.84
N TRP A 113 0.65 2.54 0.43
CA TRP A 113 0.50 3.89 0.99
C TRP A 113 1.31 4.93 0.21
N TRP A 114 2.59 4.64 -0.07
CA TRP A 114 3.43 5.53 -0.86
C TRP A 114 2.95 5.66 -2.30
N MET A 115 2.46 4.57 -2.93
CA MET A 115 1.93 4.62 -4.30
C MET A 115 0.76 5.61 -4.42
N PHE A 116 -0.21 5.57 -3.50
CA PHE A 116 -1.32 6.54 -3.48
C PHE A 116 -0.78 7.98 -3.37
N ARG A 117 0.18 8.22 -2.49
CA ARG A 117 0.80 9.55 -2.32
C ARG A 117 1.59 10.00 -3.56
N ALA A 118 2.35 9.09 -4.15
CA ALA A 118 3.09 9.34 -5.38
C ALA A 118 2.13 9.71 -6.52
N PHE A 119 0.92 9.14 -6.57
CA PHE A 119 -0.13 9.53 -7.52
C PHE A 119 -1.04 10.68 -7.05
N GLY A 120 -0.61 11.44 -6.04
CA GLY A 120 -1.25 12.69 -5.62
C GLY A 120 -2.40 12.53 -4.61
N HIS A 121 -2.65 11.32 -4.11
CA HIS A 121 -3.72 11.04 -3.15
C HIS A 121 -3.18 10.97 -1.72
N ARG A 122 -3.61 11.93 -0.89
CA ARG A 122 -3.05 12.16 0.45
C ARG A 122 -3.85 11.55 1.59
N GLU A 123 -5.15 11.34 1.37
CA GLU A 123 -6.05 10.71 2.33
C GLU A 123 -5.84 9.19 2.33
N VAL A 124 -4.63 8.78 2.71
CA VAL A 124 -4.22 7.38 2.81
C VAL A 124 -3.45 7.12 4.10
N SER A 125 -3.82 6.06 4.81
CA SER A 125 -3.23 5.65 6.08
C SER A 125 -2.85 4.17 6.07
N VAL A 126 -1.84 3.80 6.84
CA VAL A 126 -1.49 2.42 7.16
C VAL A 126 -2.18 2.01 8.47
N LEU A 127 -2.69 0.79 8.54
CA LEU A 127 -3.20 0.20 9.77
C LEU A 127 -2.03 -0.16 10.70
N ASN A 128 -1.90 0.56 11.81
CA ASN A 128 -0.83 0.31 12.79
C ASN A 128 -1.01 -1.07 13.45
N GLY A 129 -0.02 -1.95 13.27
CA GLY A 129 -0.03 -3.33 13.74
C GLY A 129 -0.58 -4.36 12.72
N GLY A 130 -1.05 -3.88 11.56
CA GLY A 130 -1.47 -4.73 10.44
C GLY A 130 -2.62 -5.69 10.76
N PHE A 131 -2.80 -6.69 9.89
CA PHE A 131 -3.80 -7.73 10.09
C PHE A 131 -3.49 -8.61 11.30
N LYS A 132 -2.19 -8.80 11.62
CA LYS A 132 -1.74 -9.56 12.79
C LYS A 132 -2.39 -9.04 14.08
N ASN A 133 -2.26 -7.74 14.36
CA ASN A 133 -2.83 -7.17 15.58
C ASN A 133 -4.35 -7.06 15.49
N TRP A 134 -4.92 -6.83 14.29
CA TRP A 134 -6.36 -6.88 14.08
C TRP A 134 -6.97 -8.19 14.60
N VAL A 135 -6.40 -9.33 14.19
CA VAL A 135 -6.84 -10.66 14.62
C VAL A 135 -6.53 -10.90 16.10
N LYS A 136 -5.31 -10.54 16.55
CA LYS A 136 -4.90 -10.71 17.96
C LYS A 136 -5.82 -9.97 18.95
N GLU A 137 -6.32 -8.81 18.56
CA GLU A 137 -7.25 -8.00 19.36
C GLU A 137 -8.71 -8.47 19.27
N GLY A 138 -9.01 -9.52 18.48
CA GLY A 138 -10.35 -10.09 18.36
C GLY A 138 -11.33 -9.25 17.54
N HIS A 139 -10.82 -8.40 16.63
CA HIS A 139 -11.68 -7.63 15.72
C HIS A 139 -12.29 -8.53 14.63
N PRO A 140 -13.46 -8.17 14.07
CA PRO A 140 -14.18 -9.04 13.15
C PRO A 140 -13.38 -9.30 11.86
N VAL A 141 -13.46 -10.53 11.35
CA VAL A 141 -12.94 -10.95 10.05
C VAL A 141 -14.03 -11.66 9.26
N THR A 142 -13.89 -11.70 7.94
CA THR A 142 -14.83 -12.36 7.05
C THR A 142 -14.12 -13.06 5.89
N ALA A 143 -14.81 -14.01 5.27
CA ALA A 143 -14.46 -14.61 3.98
C ALA A 143 -15.35 -14.08 2.84
N GLU A 144 -16.38 -13.29 3.17
CA GLU A 144 -17.36 -12.79 2.20
C GLU A 144 -16.72 -11.85 1.18
N PRO A 145 -16.95 -12.03 -0.13
CA PRO A 145 -16.33 -11.19 -1.15
C PRO A 145 -16.84 -9.74 -1.08
N SER A 146 -15.91 -8.78 -1.10
CA SER A 146 -16.26 -7.36 -1.23
C SER A 146 -16.40 -6.95 -2.69
N GLN A 147 -17.56 -6.41 -3.06
CA GLN A 147 -17.87 -5.90 -4.41
C GLN A 147 -18.22 -4.41 -4.36
N PRO A 148 -17.23 -3.50 -4.25
CA PRO A 148 -17.51 -2.08 -4.25
C PRO A 148 -18.02 -1.61 -5.62
N ALA A 149 -18.86 -0.57 -5.63
CA ALA A 149 -19.15 0.14 -6.86
C ALA A 149 -17.85 0.76 -7.40
N GLN A 150 -17.62 0.67 -8.70
CA GLN A 150 -16.48 1.31 -9.34
C GLN A 150 -16.56 2.82 -9.15
N ALA A 151 -15.40 3.45 -8.94
CA ALA A 151 -15.27 4.88 -8.78
C ALA A 151 -14.29 5.44 -9.83
N VAL A 152 -14.38 6.74 -10.07
CA VAL A 152 -13.42 7.45 -10.90
C VAL A 152 -12.31 8.01 -10.02
N PHE A 153 -11.07 7.63 -10.32
CA PHE A 153 -9.88 8.18 -9.71
C PHE A 153 -9.06 8.95 -10.75
N LYS A 154 -8.54 10.11 -10.37
CA LYS A 154 -7.59 10.88 -11.17
C LYS A 154 -6.21 10.78 -10.52
N ALA A 155 -5.31 10.04 -11.16
CA ALA A 155 -3.92 9.94 -10.73
C ALA A 155 -3.10 11.07 -11.35
N LYS A 156 -2.17 11.63 -10.57
CA LYS A 156 -1.13 12.53 -11.07
C LYS A 156 0.17 12.25 -10.33
N LEU A 157 1.18 11.81 -11.05
CA LEU A 157 2.47 11.43 -10.50
C LEU A 157 3.22 12.68 -10.00
N ASP A 158 3.43 12.73 -8.69
CA ASP A 158 4.33 13.65 -8.04
C ASP A 158 5.76 13.13 -8.10
N LYS A 159 6.50 13.60 -9.12
CA LYS A 159 7.89 13.23 -9.35
C LYS A 159 8.83 13.61 -8.20
N THR A 160 8.41 14.47 -7.25
CA THR A 160 9.24 14.80 -6.09
C THR A 160 9.33 13.66 -5.07
N LEU A 161 8.41 12.70 -5.13
CA LEU A 161 8.36 11.53 -4.25
C LEU A 161 9.01 10.28 -4.87
N LEU A 162 9.64 10.42 -6.04
CA LEU A 162 10.30 9.36 -6.79
C LEU A 162 11.71 9.81 -7.18
N LYS A 163 12.65 8.86 -7.28
CA LYS A 163 13.98 9.07 -7.86
C LYS A 163 14.26 8.06 -8.95
N THR A 164 14.75 8.54 -10.10
CA THR A 164 15.19 7.67 -11.20
C THR A 164 16.62 7.20 -10.99
N PHE A 165 17.03 6.21 -11.78
CA PHE A 165 18.42 5.74 -11.80
C PHE A 165 19.40 6.88 -12.10
N GLU A 166 19.09 7.74 -13.07
CA GLU A 166 19.93 8.86 -13.48
C GLU A 166 20.11 9.87 -12.33
N GLU A 167 19.04 10.22 -11.62
CA GLU A 167 19.11 11.10 -10.45
C GLU A 167 19.95 10.48 -9.31
N MET A 168 19.84 9.16 -9.11
CA MET A 168 20.66 8.45 -8.13
C MET A 168 22.14 8.45 -8.51
N MET A 169 22.45 8.22 -9.79
CA MET A 169 23.82 8.26 -10.31
C MET A 169 24.45 9.66 -10.20
N GLU A 170 23.69 10.72 -10.48
CA GLU A 170 24.16 12.11 -10.26
C GLU A 170 24.45 12.36 -8.76
N ASN A 171 23.66 11.78 -7.86
CA ASN A 171 23.80 12.01 -6.42
C ASN A 171 25.07 11.39 -5.82
N VAL A 172 25.65 10.36 -6.45
CA VAL A 172 26.92 9.77 -6.02
C VAL A 172 28.04 10.82 -5.98
N GLY A 173 28.09 11.68 -7.00
CA GLY A 173 29.06 12.78 -7.06
C GLY A 173 28.59 14.02 -6.31
N SER A 174 27.32 14.41 -6.50
CA SER A 174 26.82 15.71 -6.02
C SER A 174 26.45 15.75 -4.53
N LYS A 175 26.14 14.60 -3.92
CA LYS A 175 25.74 14.47 -2.51
C LYS A 175 24.61 15.42 -2.09
N LYS A 176 23.70 15.75 -3.02
CA LYS A 176 22.57 16.67 -2.80
C LYS A 176 21.51 16.08 -1.87
N PHE A 177 21.41 14.76 -1.77
CA PHE A 177 20.52 14.08 -0.85
C PHE A 177 21.16 12.84 -0.21
N GLN A 178 20.64 12.44 0.95
CA GLN A 178 21.03 11.22 1.64
C GLN A 178 20.32 10.01 1.02
N VAL A 179 21.03 8.88 0.93
CA VAL A 179 20.48 7.60 0.48
C VAL A 179 20.41 6.67 1.67
N VAL A 180 19.25 6.07 1.91
CA VAL A 180 19.02 5.08 2.96
C VAL A 180 18.52 3.81 2.31
N ASP A 181 19.20 2.69 2.57
CA ASP A 181 18.82 1.36 2.12
C ASP A 181 18.15 0.62 3.29
N SER A 182 16.93 0.11 3.07
CA SER A 182 16.15 -0.59 4.08
C SER A 182 16.32 -2.11 4.05
N ARG A 183 17.19 -2.65 3.20
CA ARG A 183 17.49 -4.09 3.18
C ARG A 183 18.16 -4.51 4.49
N PRO A 184 18.01 -5.79 4.89
CA PRO A 184 18.76 -6.37 5.99
C PRO A 184 20.27 -6.13 5.84
N ALA A 185 20.96 -5.98 6.98
CA ALA A 185 22.37 -5.61 7.01
C ALA A 185 23.26 -6.56 6.18
N GLY A 186 22.97 -7.86 6.19
CA GLY A 186 23.73 -8.85 5.42
C GLY A 186 23.66 -8.60 3.90
N ARG A 187 22.48 -8.32 3.37
CA ARG A 187 22.27 -7.95 1.95
C ARG A 187 22.92 -6.61 1.61
N PHE A 188 22.83 -5.64 2.50
CA PHE A 188 23.49 -4.34 2.29
C PHE A 188 25.03 -4.48 2.25
N GLN A 189 25.60 -5.32 3.12
CA GLN A 189 27.04 -5.55 3.22
C GLN A 189 27.57 -6.56 2.19
N GLY A 190 26.70 -7.26 1.46
CA GLY A 190 27.07 -8.28 0.50
C GLY A 190 27.51 -9.61 1.13
N THR A 191 27.08 -9.91 2.35
CA THR A 191 27.35 -11.19 3.04
C THR A 191 26.23 -12.21 2.89
N GLU A 192 25.10 -11.80 2.35
CA GLU A 192 23.94 -12.64 2.02
C GLU A 192 23.60 -12.44 0.54
N LEU A 193 23.10 -13.49 -0.12
CA LEU A 193 22.63 -13.39 -1.51
C LEU A 193 21.35 -12.56 -1.58
N ASP A 194 21.19 -11.81 -2.67
CA ASP A 194 19.86 -11.30 -3.05
C ASP A 194 18.98 -12.50 -3.45
N GLN A 195 17.80 -12.59 -2.84
CA GLN A 195 16.77 -13.59 -3.15
C GLN A 195 16.04 -13.22 -4.44
#